data_AF-A0A942HXH7-F1
#
_entry.id   AF-A0A942HXH7-F1
#
_cell.length_a   1.000
_cell.length_b   1.000
_cell.length_c   1.000
_cell.angle_alpha   90.00
_cell.angle_beta   90.00
_cell.angle_gamma   90.00
#
_symmetry.space_group_name_H-M   'P 1'
#
loop_
_entity.id
_entity.type
_entity.pdbx_description
1 polymer ?
#
loop_
_entity_poly.entity_id
_entity_poly.type
_entity_poly.pdbx_seq_one_letter_code
_entity_poly.pdbx_strand_id
1 'polypeptide(L)'
;MPDIPHESSQQHKSEGALSWAQHNVLDPALNAGPLAIYNVVADATHLPEVHLDVDDAKPYSANWFVQSLSGGVGAAAPFLLAGAGAGKVFRAADTALAGTAMGETLSPMLTSARAANVAGAAAFGAMQKPEEGHTRLGNAIGMGLGFMVFDKGNMLSRELPLAQKLVAYPLTGFAGGAVMSEGSQLFSNGKLAPVDKVLQSAVQGMTLNSVMPLAHEGFTRISTKSAPSAPGEQAPNLEVRANGIIGDNSVSGAAEKITPQTTMELHALSKAYSEWIRDNRPNYPTTEEFAKLTPEEIVQRGFYHPDATNLDQLSLFKEGKPRPLPDAGVVASEVGKSVQGMPMATADGNLILGEWNMEFLTGDKAAYFKDSYKQIVPRHHLMFVEEANAEGLAKIAQDNGYNFEISRDNSRGQAVGFLVHPRLKVLGTSTYEEIANVDNIPDLRPAFRVDLQDTATGEKFSAVTVHLKSMRGGPEQTAPVRTEQAQRLANVLGPNFSGIIAGDWNTFLNNSKELKPLTDAGFKILNPTDATSTQAMGGRLDGFLYKNLPWMMSNPEVRPFFQNPKITRGLSDHGLLTTTLTKSPNGGVYSFVPNFVAQDASRN
;
A
#
# COMPACT_ATOMS: atom_id res chain seq x y z
N MET A 1 18.24 -66.49 -47.74
CA MET A 1 17.18 -65.48 -47.92
C MET A 1 17.17 -64.66 -46.66
N PRO A 2 17.32 -63.32 -46.72
CA PRO A 2 17.36 -62.48 -45.54
C PRO A 2 15.95 -62.22 -45.01
N ASP A 3 15.84 -62.16 -43.68
CA ASP A 3 14.64 -61.81 -42.95
C ASP A 3 14.18 -60.40 -43.31
N ILE A 4 12.92 -60.28 -43.71
CA ILE A 4 12.25 -59.02 -43.99
C ILE A 4 11.92 -58.38 -42.63
N PRO A 5 12.39 -57.15 -42.34
CA PRO A 5 12.03 -56.47 -41.11
C PRO A 5 10.54 -56.09 -41.16
N HIS A 6 9.80 -56.49 -40.13
CA HIS A 6 8.50 -55.89 -39.83
C HIS A 6 8.74 -54.42 -39.44
N GLU A 7 8.63 -53.51 -40.41
CA GLU A 7 8.37 -52.10 -40.11
C GLU A 7 7.00 -52.04 -39.41
N SER A 8 7.02 -51.83 -38.09
CA SER A 8 5.85 -51.37 -37.37
C SER A 8 5.48 -50.01 -37.95
N SER A 9 4.44 -49.98 -38.77
CA SER A 9 3.84 -48.74 -39.22
C SER A 9 3.33 -47.97 -37.99
N GLN A 10 4.15 -47.03 -37.50
CA GLN A 10 3.65 -45.97 -36.66
C GLN A 10 2.67 -45.18 -37.51
N GLN A 11 1.39 -45.55 -37.40
CA GLN A 11 0.29 -44.69 -37.82
C GLN A 11 0.44 -43.39 -37.04
N HIS A 12 1.04 -42.38 -37.67
CA HIS A 12 0.79 -40.98 -37.33
C HIS A 12 -0.71 -40.75 -37.55
N LYS A 13 -1.52 -41.08 -36.55
CA LYS A 13 -2.82 -40.44 -36.40
C LYS A 13 -2.52 -38.96 -36.43
N SER A 14 -3.14 -38.24 -37.35
CA SER A 14 -3.10 -36.78 -37.36
C SER A 14 -3.54 -36.34 -35.97
N GLU A 15 -2.59 -35.93 -35.14
CA GLU A 15 -2.89 -35.32 -33.86
C GLU A 15 -3.78 -34.12 -34.17
N GLY A 16 -5.03 -34.18 -33.76
CA GLY A 16 -5.90 -33.02 -33.85
C GLY A 16 -5.25 -31.87 -33.08
N ALA A 17 -5.54 -30.63 -33.46
CA ALA A 17 -5.00 -29.46 -32.75
C ALA A 17 -5.23 -29.52 -31.22
N LEU A 18 -6.30 -30.21 -30.78
CA LEU A 18 -6.60 -30.50 -29.38
C LEU A 18 -5.61 -31.48 -28.72
N SER A 19 -5.22 -32.57 -29.38
CA SER A 19 -4.25 -33.52 -28.81
C SER A 19 -2.84 -32.92 -28.78
N TRP A 20 -2.48 -32.14 -29.81
CA TRP A 20 -1.22 -31.41 -29.81
C TRP A 20 -1.15 -30.38 -28.68
N ALA A 21 -2.21 -29.59 -28.47
CA ALA A 21 -2.26 -28.59 -27.41
C ALA A 21 -2.27 -29.22 -26.02
N GLN A 22 -2.98 -30.33 -25.83
CA GLN A 22 -2.95 -31.09 -24.59
C GLN A 22 -1.52 -31.54 -24.28
N HIS A 23 -0.88 -32.23 -25.24
CA HIS A 23 0.42 -32.83 -25.06
C HIS A 23 1.57 -31.79 -24.97
N ASN A 24 1.49 -30.68 -25.69
CA ASN A 24 2.60 -29.70 -25.75
C ASN A 24 2.39 -28.47 -24.85
N VAL A 25 1.16 -28.23 -24.37
CA VAL A 25 0.85 -27.08 -23.52
C VAL A 25 0.30 -27.55 -22.17
N LEU A 26 -0.83 -28.25 -22.13
CA LEU A 26 -1.50 -28.56 -20.87
C LEU A 26 -0.67 -29.51 -19.99
N ASP A 27 -0.23 -30.63 -20.54
CA ASP A 27 0.44 -31.68 -19.78
C ASP A 27 1.80 -31.21 -19.22
N PRO A 28 2.66 -30.50 -19.96
CA PRO A 28 3.88 -29.90 -19.40
C PRO A 28 3.61 -28.89 -18.27
N ALA A 29 2.55 -28.08 -18.37
CA ALA A 29 2.18 -27.15 -17.31
C ALA A 29 1.67 -27.87 -16.06
N LEU A 30 0.90 -28.96 -16.24
CA LEU A 30 0.40 -29.78 -15.13
C LEU A 30 1.54 -30.53 -14.43
N ASN A 31 2.47 -31.11 -15.20
CA ASN A 31 3.67 -31.78 -14.70
C ASN A 31 4.54 -30.80 -13.89
N ALA A 32 4.79 -29.59 -14.40
CA ALA A 32 5.63 -28.60 -13.74
C ALA A 32 4.95 -27.84 -12.57
N GLY A 33 3.61 -27.89 -12.48
CA GLY A 33 2.84 -27.16 -11.49
C GLY A 33 2.21 -28.06 -10.40
N PRO A 34 0.90 -28.35 -10.46
CA PRO A 34 0.22 -29.13 -9.43
C PRO A 34 0.83 -30.52 -9.18
N LEU A 35 1.25 -31.22 -10.24
CA LEU A 35 1.83 -32.56 -10.10
C LEU A 35 3.22 -32.52 -9.48
N ALA A 36 4.03 -31.48 -9.75
CA ALA A 36 5.30 -31.29 -9.07
C ALA A 36 5.13 -31.15 -7.54
N ILE A 37 4.09 -30.43 -7.08
CA ILE A 37 3.78 -30.30 -5.64
C ILE A 37 3.33 -31.64 -5.06
N TYR A 38 2.44 -32.35 -5.77
CA TYR A 38 2.00 -33.68 -5.36
C TYR A 38 3.19 -34.65 -5.26
N ASN A 39 4.08 -34.66 -6.26
CA ASN A 39 5.23 -35.56 -6.32
C ASN A 39 6.25 -35.29 -5.21
N VAL A 40 6.42 -34.03 -4.78
CA VAL A 40 7.21 -33.71 -3.58
C VAL A 40 6.62 -34.38 -2.33
N VAL A 41 5.31 -34.32 -2.15
CA VAL A 41 4.63 -34.98 -1.01
C VAL A 41 4.66 -36.50 -1.16
N ALA A 42 4.44 -37.01 -2.37
CA ALA A 42 4.41 -38.44 -2.65
C ALA A 42 5.76 -39.07 -2.35
N ASP A 43 6.86 -38.47 -2.82
CA ASP A 43 8.22 -38.92 -2.53
C ASP A 43 8.54 -38.88 -1.02
N ALA A 44 8.15 -37.81 -0.31
CA ALA A 44 8.33 -37.70 1.14
C ALA A 44 7.50 -38.71 1.96
N THR A 45 6.41 -39.23 1.40
CA THR A 45 5.48 -40.17 2.04
C THR A 45 5.51 -41.58 1.45
N HIS A 46 6.42 -41.84 0.50
CA HIS A 46 6.51 -43.09 -0.26
C HIS A 46 5.21 -43.49 -1.00
N LEU A 47 4.40 -42.50 -1.40
CA LEU A 47 3.26 -42.72 -2.30
C LEU A 47 3.72 -42.76 -3.77
N PRO A 48 2.94 -43.39 -4.66
CA PRO A 48 3.22 -43.36 -6.09
C PRO A 48 3.21 -41.94 -6.65
N GLU A 49 4.27 -41.58 -7.37
CA GLU A 49 4.35 -40.36 -8.16
C GLU A 49 3.38 -40.43 -9.36
N VAL A 50 2.86 -39.26 -9.75
CA VAL A 50 1.99 -39.11 -10.91
C VAL A 50 2.67 -38.19 -11.89
N HIS A 51 2.88 -38.69 -13.10
CA HIS A 51 3.39 -37.94 -14.24
C HIS A 51 2.44 -38.16 -15.41
N LEU A 52 2.08 -37.08 -16.10
CA LEU A 52 1.45 -37.19 -17.40
C LEU A 52 2.52 -37.57 -18.41
N ASP A 53 2.19 -38.53 -19.27
CA ASP A 53 3.07 -38.98 -20.33
C ASP A 53 3.21 -37.85 -21.35
N VAL A 54 4.42 -37.30 -21.43
CA VAL A 54 4.77 -36.23 -22.36
C VAL A 54 6.00 -36.70 -23.10
N ASP A 55 5.84 -37.07 -24.37
CA ASP A 55 6.94 -37.28 -25.29
C ASP A 55 7.90 -36.07 -25.26
N ASP A 56 9.15 -36.35 -24.90
CA ASP A 56 10.24 -35.39 -24.93
C ASP A 56 10.39 -34.87 -26.36
N ALA A 57 10.02 -33.61 -26.57
CA ALA A 57 10.18 -33.00 -27.88
C ALA A 57 11.67 -32.88 -28.21
N LYS A 58 12.03 -33.16 -29.47
CA LYS A 58 13.40 -33.06 -29.97
C LYS A 58 14.00 -31.70 -29.57
N PRO A 59 15.21 -31.65 -28.96
CA PRO A 59 15.84 -30.40 -28.57
C PRO A 59 15.85 -29.39 -29.73
N TYR A 60 15.60 -28.13 -29.41
CA TYR A 60 15.52 -27.01 -30.36
C TYR A 60 14.35 -27.05 -31.37
N SER A 61 13.42 -28.01 -31.24
CA SER A 61 12.20 -28.02 -32.05
C SER A 61 11.17 -26.99 -31.54
N ALA A 62 10.18 -26.65 -32.38
CA ALA A 62 9.07 -25.80 -31.98
C ALA A 62 8.28 -26.40 -30.81
N ASN A 63 8.05 -27.71 -30.82
CA ASN A 63 7.38 -28.42 -29.72
C ASN A 63 8.19 -28.33 -28.42
N TRP A 64 9.52 -28.47 -28.49
CA TRP A 64 10.41 -28.33 -27.33
C TRP A 64 10.34 -26.93 -26.73
N PHE A 65 10.29 -25.90 -27.57
CA PHE A 65 10.14 -24.53 -27.11
C PHE A 65 8.78 -24.31 -26.44
N VAL A 66 7.69 -24.79 -27.06
CA VAL A 66 6.32 -24.68 -26.52
C VAL A 66 6.18 -25.42 -25.18
N GLN A 67 6.67 -26.67 -25.09
CA GLN A 67 6.69 -27.44 -23.85
C GLN A 67 7.49 -26.71 -22.75
N SER A 68 8.62 -26.09 -23.10
CA SER A 68 9.46 -25.34 -22.17
C SER A 68 8.78 -24.06 -21.66
N LEU A 69 8.11 -23.31 -22.54
CA LEU A 69 7.31 -22.15 -22.12
C LEU A 69 6.19 -22.61 -21.17
N SER A 70 5.46 -23.66 -21.54
CA SER A 70 4.31 -24.12 -20.76
C SER A 70 4.72 -24.69 -19.40
N GLY A 71 5.82 -25.42 -19.34
CA GLY A 71 6.42 -25.84 -18.07
C GLY A 71 6.81 -24.66 -17.18
N GLY A 72 7.35 -23.58 -17.77
CA GLY A 72 7.64 -22.35 -17.03
C GLY A 72 6.39 -21.66 -16.45
N VAL A 73 5.26 -21.71 -17.15
CA VAL A 73 3.95 -21.25 -16.62
C VAL A 73 3.49 -22.13 -15.47
N GLY A 74 3.54 -23.46 -15.63
CA GLY A 74 3.17 -24.43 -14.60
C GLY A 74 3.98 -24.26 -13.31
N ALA A 75 5.29 -24.03 -13.45
CA ALA A 75 6.22 -23.86 -12.34
C ALA A 75 5.94 -22.61 -11.47
N ALA A 76 5.19 -21.63 -11.97
CA ALA A 76 4.86 -20.42 -11.19
C ALA A 76 4.10 -20.74 -9.89
N ALA A 77 3.16 -21.69 -9.93
CA ALA A 77 2.34 -22.03 -8.77
C ALA A 77 3.16 -22.62 -7.60
N PRO A 78 4.00 -23.66 -7.78
CA PRO A 78 4.87 -24.17 -6.73
C PRO A 78 5.77 -23.10 -6.10
N PHE A 79 6.36 -22.21 -6.91
CA PHE A 79 7.23 -21.16 -6.38
C PHE A 79 6.48 -20.08 -5.59
N LEU A 80 5.26 -19.71 -6.02
CA LEU A 80 4.40 -18.81 -5.25
C LEU A 80 4.04 -19.40 -3.88
N LEU A 81 3.71 -20.70 -3.84
CA LEU A 81 3.39 -21.41 -2.62
C LEU A 81 4.61 -21.59 -1.71
N ALA A 82 5.77 -21.94 -2.30
CA ALA A 82 7.02 -22.10 -1.57
C ALA A 82 7.53 -20.78 -0.97
N GLY A 83 7.45 -19.67 -1.70
CA GLY A 83 7.76 -18.34 -1.18
C GLY A 83 6.83 -17.93 -0.03
N ALA A 84 5.52 -18.19 -0.18
CA ALA A 84 4.55 -17.93 0.88
C ALA A 84 4.80 -18.78 2.14
N GLY A 85 5.14 -20.07 1.97
CA GLY A 85 5.45 -21.01 3.06
C GLY A 85 6.78 -20.72 3.75
N ALA A 86 7.86 -20.54 2.99
CA ALA A 86 9.18 -20.20 3.52
C ALA A 86 9.17 -18.86 4.25
N GLY A 87 8.41 -17.89 3.76
CA GLY A 87 8.16 -16.65 4.50
C GLY A 87 7.58 -16.91 5.89
N LYS A 88 6.67 -17.90 6.06
CA LYS A 88 6.14 -18.26 7.39
C LYS A 88 7.21 -18.91 8.28
N VAL A 89 8.04 -19.79 7.74
CA VAL A 89 9.11 -20.48 8.49
C VAL A 89 10.22 -19.52 8.91
N PHE A 90 10.68 -18.64 8.03
CA PHE A 90 11.70 -17.64 8.37
C PHE A 90 11.19 -16.60 9.37
N ARG A 91 9.90 -16.25 9.32
CA ARG A 91 9.26 -15.43 10.36
C ARG A 91 9.23 -16.15 11.72
N ALA A 92 8.95 -17.45 11.74
CA ALA A 92 9.00 -18.24 12.98
C ALA A 92 10.44 -18.37 13.52
N ALA A 93 11.43 -18.56 12.65
CA ALA A 93 12.85 -18.62 13.02
C ALA A 93 13.38 -17.26 13.51
N ASP A 94 13.01 -16.16 12.86
CA ASP A 94 13.33 -14.78 13.31
C ASP A 94 12.74 -14.51 14.70
N THR A 95 11.50 -14.95 14.93
CA THR A 95 10.82 -14.83 16.24
C THR A 95 11.53 -15.66 17.31
N ALA A 96 11.98 -16.88 16.98
CA ALA A 96 12.69 -17.74 17.92
C ALA A 96 14.12 -17.26 18.24
N LEU A 97 14.73 -16.48 17.34
CA LEU A 97 16.08 -15.92 17.52
C LEU A 97 16.05 -14.46 18.03
N ALA A 98 14.88 -13.84 18.17
CA ALA A 98 14.72 -12.47 18.63
C ALA A 98 15.33 -12.26 20.02
N GLY A 99 16.16 -11.21 20.16
CA GLY A 99 16.90 -10.91 21.39
C GLY A 99 18.21 -11.69 21.57
N THR A 100 18.62 -12.47 20.56
CA THR A 100 19.97 -13.05 20.49
C THR A 100 20.83 -12.28 19.50
N ALA A 101 22.15 -12.19 19.74
CA ALA A 101 23.09 -11.54 18.82
C ALA A 101 23.06 -12.17 17.40
N MET A 102 22.77 -13.47 17.31
CA MET A 102 22.60 -14.18 16.04
C MET A 102 21.30 -13.79 15.33
N GLY A 103 20.20 -13.64 16.07
CA GLY A 103 18.93 -13.14 15.55
C GLY A 103 19.03 -11.71 15.06
N GLU A 104 19.66 -10.81 15.82
CA GLU A 104 19.86 -9.41 15.41
C GLU A 104 20.70 -9.28 14.12
N THR A 105 21.70 -10.16 13.95
CA THR A 105 22.55 -10.20 12.74
C THR A 105 21.82 -10.77 11.52
N LEU A 106 20.99 -11.80 11.70
CA LEU A 106 20.32 -12.49 10.59
C LEU A 106 18.92 -11.93 10.29
N SER A 107 18.33 -11.14 11.18
CA SER A 107 16.95 -10.63 11.05
C SER A 107 16.67 -9.87 9.74
N PRO A 108 17.57 -9.03 9.20
CA PRO A 108 17.36 -8.37 7.90
C PRO A 108 17.25 -9.39 6.75
N MET A 109 17.99 -10.49 6.84
CA MET A 109 17.96 -11.58 5.85
C MET A 109 16.74 -12.49 6.06
N LEU A 110 16.32 -12.74 7.30
CA LEU A 110 15.16 -13.59 7.63
C LEU A 110 13.80 -12.90 7.39
N THR A 111 13.77 -11.57 7.31
CA THR A 111 12.52 -10.79 7.16
C THR A 111 12.32 -10.14 5.80
N SER A 112 13.29 -10.24 4.89
CA SER A 112 13.16 -9.73 3.52
C SER A 112 12.26 -10.64 2.68
N ALA A 113 11.21 -10.08 2.06
CA ALA A 113 10.38 -10.82 1.10
C ALA A 113 11.20 -11.37 -0.08
N ARG A 114 12.29 -10.68 -0.44
CA ARG A 114 13.23 -11.11 -1.48
C ARG A 114 14.05 -12.31 -1.01
N ALA A 115 14.57 -12.24 0.22
CA ALA A 115 15.27 -13.36 0.82
C ALA A 115 14.34 -14.56 1.07
N ALA A 116 13.08 -14.33 1.43
CA ALA A 116 12.07 -15.37 1.59
C ALA A 116 11.71 -16.04 0.25
N ASN A 117 11.67 -15.29 -0.86
CA ASN A 117 11.48 -15.87 -2.19
C ASN A 117 12.69 -16.71 -2.62
N VAL A 118 13.92 -16.20 -2.41
CA VAL A 118 15.17 -16.94 -2.70
C VAL A 118 15.26 -18.21 -1.85
N ALA A 119 14.99 -18.09 -0.56
CA ALA A 119 15.10 -19.20 0.37
C ALA A 119 13.91 -20.17 0.26
N GLY A 120 12.73 -19.69 -0.15
CA GLY A 120 11.61 -20.55 -0.52
C GLY A 120 11.86 -21.33 -1.80
N ALA A 121 12.48 -20.71 -2.80
CA ALA A 121 12.95 -21.41 -3.99
C ALA A 121 14.02 -22.46 -3.64
N ALA A 122 14.97 -22.13 -2.78
CA ALA A 122 15.98 -23.08 -2.31
C ALA A 122 15.35 -24.25 -1.51
N ALA A 123 14.40 -23.96 -0.63
CA ALA A 123 13.67 -24.99 0.12
C ALA A 123 12.85 -25.90 -0.81
N PHE A 124 12.19 -25.32 -1.81
CA PHE A 124 11.48 -26.09 -2.84
C PHE A 124 12.45 -26.99 -3.62
N GLY A 125 13.60 -26.47 -4.04
CA GLY A 125 14.65 -27.24 -4.70
C GLY A 125 15.17 -28.40 -3.84
N ALA A 126 15.30 -28.21 -2.53
CA ALA A 126 15.68 -29.28 -1.61
C ALA A 126 14.62 -30.39 -1.52
N MET A 127 13.34 -30.02 -1.62
CA MET A 127 12.22 -30.96 -1.53
C MET A 127 11.98 -31.73 -2.83
N GLN A 128 12.42 -31.21 -3.98
CA GLN A 128 12.32 -31.93 -5.23
C GLN A 128 13.20 -33.19 -5.25
N LYS A 129 12.66 -34.26 -5.81
CA LYS A 129 13.41 -35.47 -6.11
C LYS A 129 14.54 -35.13 -7.09
N PRO A 130 15.79 -35.49 -6.80
CA PRO A 130 16.88 -35.21 -7.72
C PRO A 130 16.73 -35.99 -9.03
N GLU A 131 16.94 -35.31 -10.15
CA GLU A 131 17.16 -35.96 -11.45
C GLU A 131 18.50 -36.72 -11.44
N GLU A 132 18.71 -37.57 -12.46
CA GLU A 132 19.95 -38.35 -12.58
C GLU A 132 21.18 -37.41 -12.59
N GLY A 133 22.08 -37.61 -11.63
CA GLY A 133 23.28 -36.78 -11.46
C GLY A 133 23.08 -35.51 -10.62
N HIS A 134 21.87 -35.23 -10.13
CA HIS A 134 21.60 -34.14 -9.19
C HIS A 134 21.51 -34.64 -7.73
N THR A 135 21.63 -33.72 -6.79
CA THR A 135 21.38 -33.92 -5.36
C THR A 135 20.38 -32.89 -4.87
N ARG A 136 19.67 -33.18 -3.77
CA ARG A 136 18.74 -32.22 -3.15
C ARG A 136 19.43 -30.91 -2.76
N LEU A 137 20.66 -31.01 -2.25
CA LEU A 137 21.46 -29.83 -1.89
C LEU A 137 21.86 -29.04 -3.14
N GLY A 138 22.28 -29.71 -4.21
CA GLY A 138 22.56 -29.06 -5.48
C GLY A 138 21.35 -28.32 -6.02
N ASN A 139 20.18 -28.97 -6.08
CA ASN A 139 18.91 -28.34 -6.49
C ASN A 139 18.57 -27.12 -5.63
N ALA A 140 18.75 -27.20 -4.30
CA ALA A 140 18.51 -26.09 -3.40
C ALA A 140 19.41 -24.88 -3.70
N ILE A 141 20.72 -25.13 -3.89
CA ILE A 141 21.69 -24.08 -4.20
C ILE A 141 21.43 -23.47 -5.58
N GLY A 142 21.22 -24.31 -6.60
CA GLY A 142 20.93 -23.85 -7.95
C GLY A 142 19.67 -23.00 -8.02
N MET A 143 18.56 -23.47 -7.43
CA MET A 143 17.32 -22.68 -7.37
C MET A 143 17.48 -21.36 -6.60
N GLY A 144 18.19 -21.37 -5.47
CA GLY A 144 18.48 -20.16 -4.72
C GLY A 144 19.26 -19.13 -5.55
N LEU A 145 20.34 -19.57 -6.24
CA LEU A 145 21.16 -18.70 -7.08
C LEU A 145 20.37 -18.12 -8.25
N GLY A 146 19.54 -18.92 -8.93
CA GLY A 146 18.71 -18.41 -10.02
C GLY A 146 17.68 -17.38 -9.57
N PHE A 147 17.06 -17.56 -8.40
CA PHE A 147 16.14 -16.57 -7.84
C PHE A 147 16.84 -15.28 -7.39
N MET A 148 18.12 -15.34 -6.99
CA MET A 148 18.92 -14.11 -6.77
C MET A 148 19.15 -13.36 -8.08
N VAL A 149 19.40 -14.06 -9.19
CA VAL A 149 19.51 -13.45 -10.52
C VAL A 149 18.19 -12.83 -10.95
N PHE A 150 17.05 -13.51 -10.72
CA PHE A 150 15.72 -12.95 -10.96
C PHE A 150 15.49 -11.66 -10.18
N ASP A 151 15.78 -11.68 -8.88
CA ASP A 151 15.56 -10.51 -8.01
C ASP A 151 16.41 -9.31 -8.46
N LYS A 152 17.72 -9.54 -8.67
CA LYS A 152 18.65 -8.48 -9.08
C LYS A 152 18.33 -7.95 -10.48
N GLY A 153 18.06 -8.83 -11.45
CA GLY A 153 17.72 -8.42 -12.80
C GLY A 153 16.37 -7.70 -12.89
N ASN A 154 15.37 -8.13 -12.12
CA ASN A 154 14.08 -7.45 -12.04
C ASN A 154 14.19 -6.08 -11.37
N MET A 155 15.07 -5.93 -10.38
CA MET A 155 15.35 -4.64 -9.75
C MET A 155 15.95 -3.65 -10.76
N LEU A 156 16.98 -4.06 -11.50
CA LEU A 156 17.60 -3.24 -12.55
C LEU A 156 16.60 -2.92 -13.67
N SER A 157 15.71 -3.86 -14.00
CA SER A 157 14.70 -3.68 -15.05
C SER A 157 13.59 -2.69 -14.70
N ARG A 158 13.40 -2.34 -13.41
CA ARG A 158 12.36 -1.40 -12.97
C ARG A 158 12.66 0.05 -13.34
N GLU A 159 13.94 0.39 -13.50
CA GLU A 159 14.40 1.74 -13.85
C GLU A 159 14.37 1.99 -15.36
N LEU A 160 14.10 0.95 -16.16
CA LEU A 160 14.08 1.04 -17.61
C LEU A 160 12.71 1.51 -18.14
N PRO A 161 12.68 2.27 -19.26
CA PRO A 161 11.45 2.58 -19.99
C PRO A 161 10.66 1.32 -20.37
N LEU A 162 9.34 1.44 -20.51
CA LEU A 162 8.43 0.30 -20.72
C LEU A 162 8.86 -0.67 -21.83
N ALA A 163 9.31 -0.15 -22.98
CA ALA A 163 9.78 -0.98 -24.09
C ALA A 163 11.04 -1.80 -23.74
N GLN A 164 11.97 -1.22 -22.98
CA GLN A 164 13.18 -1.90 -22.52
C GLN A 164 12.85 -2.89 -21.39
N LYS A 165 11.89 -2.54 -20.53
CA LYS A 165 11.37 -3.42 -19.47
C LYS A 165 10.76 -4.70 -20.04
N LEU A 166 10.01 -4.62 -21.13
CA LEU A 166 9.43 -5.78 -21.82
C LEU A 166 10.49 -6.77 -22.33
N VAL A 167 11.72 -6.31 -22.59
CA VAL A 167 12.84 -7.15 -23.03
C VAL A 167 13.68 -7.63 -21.84
N ALA A 168 13.91 -6.75 -20.86
CA ALA A 168 14.80 -7.02 -19.73
C ALA A 168 14.25 -8.11 -18.77
N TYR A 169 12.93 -8.22 -18.62
CA TYR A 169 12.30 -9.26 -17.80
C TYR A 169 12.51 -10.67 -18.38
N PRO A 170 12.18 -10.94 -19.66
CA PRO A 170 12.51 -12.20 -20.32
C PRO A 170 13.99 -12.56 -20.24
N LEU A 171 14.89 -11.60 -20.50
CA LEU A 171 16.35 -11.83 -20.45
C LEU A 171 16.85 -12.17 -19.05
N THR A 172 16.34 -11.49 -18.03
CA THR A 172 16.62 -11.80 -16.63
C THR A 172 16.16 -13.21 -16.28
N GLY A 173 14.96 -13.59 -16.73
CA GLY A 173 14.43 -14.92 -16.56
C GLY A 173 15.27 -15.98 -17.24
N PHE A 174 15.75 -15.70 -18.45
CA PHE A 174 16.65 -16.57 -19.19
C PHE A 174 17.95 -16.81 -18.44
N ALA A 175 18.61 -15.74 -18.01
CA ALA A 175 19.85 -15.81 -17.25
C ALA A 175 19.69 -16.56 -15.93
N GLY A 176 18.63 -16.27 -15.17
CA GLY A 176 18.40 -16.96 -13.89
C GLY A 176 18.09 -18.43 -14.08
N GLY A 177 17.31 -18.80 -15.11
CA GLY A 177 17.05 -20.21 -15.43
C GLY A 177 18.31 -20.99 -15.81
N ALA A 178 19.21 -20.39 -16.60
CA ALA A 178 20.52 -20.99 -16.91
C ALA A 178 21.36 -21.21 -15.64
N VAL A 179 21.43 -20.20 -14.76
CA VAL A 179 22.14 -20.28 -13.48
C VAL A 179 21.56 -21.36 -12.55
N MET A 180 20.23 -21.57 -12.56
CA MET A 180 19.63 -22.67 -11.79
C MET A 180 20.15 -24.04 -12.24
N SER A 181 20.17 -24.27 -13.55
CA SER A 181 20.58 -25.54 -14.14
C SER A 181 22.06 -25.82 -13.88
N GLU A 182 22.93 -24.86 -14.22
CA GLU A 182 24.37 -24.99 -14.00
C GLU A 182 24.73 -25.09 -12.53
N GLY A 183 24.11 -24.26 -11.68
CA GLY A 183 24.31 -24.32 -10.23
C GLY A 183 23.90 -25.68 -9.68
N SER A 184 22.73 -26.19 -10.05
CA SER A 184 22.23 -27.47 -9.54
C SER A 184 23.18 -28.62 -9.88
N GLN A 185 23.65 -28.69 -11.12
CA GLN A 185 24.54 -29.77 -11.54
C GLN A 185 25.97 -29.62 -10.97
N LEU A 186 26.52 -28.41 -10.99
CA LEU A 186 27.85 -28.12 -10.46
C LEU A 186 27.95 -28.48 -8.98
N PHE A 187 26.96 -28.08 -8.18
CA PHE A 187 26.93 -28.39 -6.74
C PHE A 187 26.53 -29.83 -6.43
N SER A 188 26.00 -30.58 -7.41
CA SER A 188 25.65 -32.00 -7.24
C SER A 188 26.79 -32.95 -7.57
N ASN A 189 27.51 -32.71 -8.67
CA ASN A 189 28.50 -33.66 -9.20
C ASN A 189 29.77 -33.02 -9.74
N GLY A 190 29.95 -31.70 -9.58
CA GLY A 190 31.14 -30.97 -10.03
C GLY A 190 31.23 -30.76 -11.54
N LYS A 191 30.18 -31.09 -12.31
CA LYS A 191 30.14 -30.88 -13.76
C LYS A 191 29.15 -29.79 -14.13
N LEU A 192 29.40 -29.13 -15.26
CA LEU A 192 28.43 -28.23 -15.88
C LEU A 192 27.28 -29.03 -16.49
N ALA A 193 26.12 -28.39 -16.59
CA ALA A 193 24.94 -29.02 -17.18
C ALA A 193 25.03 -29.15 -18.71
N PRO A 194 24.45 -30.22 -19.30
CA PRO A 194 24.32 -30.33 -20.74
C PRO A 194 23.65 -29.09 -21.33
N VAL A 195 24.13 -28.62 -22.48
CA VAL A 195 23.70 -27.35 -23.10
C VAL A 195 22.20 -27.34 -23.36
N ASP A 196 21.62 -28.48 -23.73
CA ASP A 196 20.18 -28.65 -23.95
C ASP A 196 19.37 -28.46 -22.65
N LYS A 197 19.87 -28.95 -21.51
CA LYS A 197 19.25 -28.74 -20.19
C LYS A 197 19.38 -27.30 -19.69
N VAL A 198 20.56 -26.68 -19.89
CA VAL A 198 20.76 -25.25 -19.58
C VAL A 198 19.80 -24.38 -20.38
N LEU A 199 19.69 -24.64 -21.69
CA LEU A 199 18.81 -23.86 -22.56
C LEU A 199 17.34 -24.09 -22.22
N GLN A 200 16.94 -25.33 -21.88
CA GLN A 200 15.58 -25.64 -21.45
C GLN A 200 15.21 -24.87 -20.17
N SER A 201 16.08 -24.92 -19.16
CA SER A 201 15.89 -24.16 -17.92
C SER A 201 15.90 -22.65 -18.14
N ALA A 202 16.72 -22.14 -19.06
CA ALA A 202 16.73 -20.73 -19.44
C ALA A 202 15.39 -20.30 -20.08
N VAL A 203 14.83 -21.10 -21.00
CA VAL A 203 13.52 -20.80 -21.61
C VAL A 203 12.38 -20.88 -20.58
N GLN A 204 12.44 -21.85 -19.68
CA GLN A 204 11.50 -21.94 -18.56
C GLN A 204 11.61 -20.72 -17.64
N GLY A 205 12.83 -20.31 -17.27
CA GLY A 205 13.10 -19.13 -16.43
C GLY A 205 12.63 -17.82 -17.08
N MET A 206 12.83 -17.67 -18.39
CA MET A 206 12.31 -16.55 -19.18
C MET A 206 10.78 -16.42 -19.03
N THR A 207 10.09 -17.56 -19.15
CA THR A 207 8.63 -17.61 -19.05
C THR A 207 8.16 -17.37 -17.63
N LEU A 208 8.77 -18.05 -16.67
CA LEU A 208 8.50 -17.90 -15.26
C LEU A 208 8.63 -16.43 -14.85
N ASN A 209 9.72 -15.75 -15.21
CA ASN A 209 9.94 -14.35 -14.84
C ASN A 209 8.97 -13.37 -15.54
N SER A 210 8.47 -13.73 -16.71
CA SER A 210 7.49 -12.92 -17.45
C SER A 210 6.07 -13.11 -16.91
N VAL A 211 5.73 -14.33 -16.46
CA VAL A 211 4.38 -14.71 -16.03
C VAL A 211 4.19 -14.51 -14.53
N MET A 212 5.23 -14.64 -13.71
CA MET A 212 5.16 -14.48 -12.25
C MET A 212 4.50 -13.18 -11.80
N PRO A 213 4.77 -11.99 -12.38
CA PRO A 213 4.05 -10.76 -12.01
C PRO A 213 2.54 -10.87 -12.24
N LEU A 214 2.12 -11.45 -13.36
CA LEU A 214 0.72 -11.64 -13.74
C LEU A 214 0.06 -12.74 -12.90
N ALA A 215 0.78 -13.82 -12.64
CA ALA A 215 0.33 -14.92 -11.80
C ALA A 215 0.20 -14.48 -10.33
N HIS A 216 1.10 -13.62 -9.84
CA HIS A 216 0.99 -13.00 -8.53
C HIS A 216 -0.26 -12.13 -8.47
N GLU A 217 -0.50 -11.26 -9.46
CA GLU A 217 -1.71 -10.44 -9.52
C GLU A 217 -2.99 -11.29 -9.62
N GLY A 218 -2.99 -12.33 -10.44
CA GLY A 218 -4.09 -13.28 -10.60
C GLY A 218 -4.36 -14.12 -9.35
N PHE A 219 -3.32 -14.66 -8.71
CA PHE A 219 -3.40 -15.40 -7.45
C PHE A 219 -3.95 -14.51 -6.33
N THR A 220 -3.48 -13.26 -6.26
CA THR A 220 -3.99 -12.28 -5.29
C THR A 220 -5.45 -11.91 -5.59
N ARG A 221 -5.88 -11.85 -6.87
CA ARG A 221 -7.29 -11.64 -7.24
C ARG A 221 -8.18 -12.87 -6.95
N ILE A 222 -7.73 -14.09 -7.20
CA ILE A 222 -8.50 -15.33 -7.00
C ILE A 222 -8.66 -15.63 -5.50
N SER A 223 -7.58 -15.48 -4.72
CA SER A 223 -7.65 -15.59 -3.25
C SER A 223 -8.58 -14.56 -2.61
N THR A 224 -8.85 -13.43 -3.28
CA THR A 224 -9.82 -12.42 -2.82
C THR A 224 -11.27 -12.62 -3.30
N LYS A 225 -11.56 -13.50 -4.27
CA LYS A 225 -12.90 -13.59 -4.93
C LYS A 225 -13.73 -14.85 -4.65
N SER A 226 -13.19 -15.88 -4.00
CA SER A 226 -13.91 -17.16 -3.83
C SER A 226 -14.54 -17.31 -2.44
N ALA A 227 -15.81 -16.91 -2.29
CA ALA A 227 -16.75 -17.51 -1.33
C ALA A 227 -18.21 -17.25 -1.76
N PRO A 228 -18.91 -18.22 -2.39
CA PRO A 228 -20.36 -18.21 -2.47
C PRO A 228 -20.95 -18.70 -1.14
N SER A 229 -21.76 -17.87 -0.49
CA SER A 229 -22.48 -18.22 0.73
C SER A 229 -23.69 -19.10 0.42
N ALA A 230 -23.65 -20.37 0.82
CA ALA A 230 -24.83 -21.22 1.02
C ALA A 230 -25.28 -21.17 2.49
N PRO A 231 -26.59 -21.34 2.80
CA PRO A 231 -27.12 -21.11 4.13
C PRO A 231 -26.98 -22.34 5.03
N GLY A 232 -26.35 -22.14 6.20
CA GLY A 232 -26.55 -22.96 7.40
C GLY A 232 -25.50 -24.03 7.68
N GLU A 233 -24.46 -23.68 8.44
CA GLU A 233 -23.92 -24.41 9.61
C GLU A 233 -22.69 -23.69 10.18
N GLN A 234 -22.43 -23.84 11.48
CA GLN A 234 -21.48 -23.04 12.27
C GLN A 234 -20.00 -23.50 12.18
N ALA A 235 -19.10 -22.50 12.17
CA ALA A 235 -17.65 -22.46 12.51
C ALA A 235 -16.60 -22.90 11.48
N PRO A 236 -15.32 -22.41 11.53
CA PRO A 236 -14.75 -21.17 12.09
C PRO A 236 -13.94 -20.31 11.07
N ASN A 237 -13.71 -19.04 11.45
CA ASN A 237 -12.80 -18.00 10.93
C ASN A 237 -11.83 -18.32 9.76
N LEU A 238 -11.88 -17.50 8.70
CA LEU A 238 -10.74 -17.27 7.79
C LEU A 238 -10.81 -15.89 7.09
N GLU A 239 -9.67 -15.20 7.15
CA GLU A 239 -9.32 -13.82 6.78
C GLU A 239 -9.45 -13.47 5.29
N VAL A 240 -9.65 -12.18 4.98
CA VAL A 240 -9.73 -11.58 3.63
C VAL A 240 -8.73 -10.41 3.49
N ARG A 241 -7.52 -10.70 2.98
CA ARG A 241 -6.50 -9.67 2.68
C ARG A 241 -6.56 -9.11 1.26
N ALA A 242 -6.79 -7.80 1.20
CA ALA A 242 -6.02 -6.72 0.54
C ALA A 242 -5.20 -6.97 -0.75
N ASN A 243 -5.45 -6.13 -1.78
CA ASN A 243 -4.54 -5.91 -2.92
C ASN A 243 -4.12 -4.43 -3.03
N GLY A 244 -2.81 -4.23 -3.23
CA GLY A 244 -2.27 -3.22 -4.16
C GLY A 244 -1.64 -1.95 -3.58
N ILE A 245 -0.45 -2.06 -2.97
CA ILE A 245 0.40 -0.92 -2.56
C ILE A 245 1.65 -0.85 -3.47
N ILE A 246 1.91 0.32 -4.03
CA ILE A 246 3.23 0.69 -4.58
C ILE A 246 4.16 0.92 -3.39
N GLY A 247 5.15 0.04 -3.22
CA GLY A 247 6.06 0.05 -2.07
C GLY A 247 7.08 1.18 -2.13
N ASP A 248 6.98 2.11 -1.18
CA ASP A 248 8.09 2.97 -0.76
C ASP A 248 8.80 2.27 0.41
N ASN A 249 10.00 1.73 0.16
CA ASN A 249 10.78 0.90 1.09
C ASN A 249 11.35 1.65 2.32
N SER A 250 10.87 2.85 2.62
CA SER A 250 11.48 3.77 3.60
C SER A 250 10.73 3.90 4.94
N VAL A 251 10.03 2.83 5.37
CA VAL A 251 9.44 2.72 6.73
C VAL A 251 9.86 1.42 7.46
N SER A 252 10.84 0.69 6.93
CA SER A 252 11.31 -0.59 7.47
C SER A 252 12.25 -0.39 8.67
N GLY A 253 11.67 0.00 9.80
CA GLY A 253 12.34 -0.03 11.09
C GLY A 253 11.35 0.15 12.21
N ALA A 254 11.08 -0.94 12.94
CA ALA A 254 10.16 -1.12 14.07
C ALA A 254 8.69 -1.49 13.79
N ALA A 255 8.06 -1.06 12.69
CA ALA A 255 6.58 -1.15 12.57
C ALA A 255 5.99 -2.24 11.63
N GLU A 256 6.80 -2.94 10.82
CA GLU A 256 6.30 -3.91 9.82
C GLU A 256 6.35 -5.38 10.25
N LYS A 257 6.81 -5.69 11.47
CA LYS A 257 7.15 -7.09 11.83
C LYS A 257 6.10 -7.87 12.62
N ILE A 258 4.95 -7.31 12.96
CA ILE A 258 3.95 -8.03 13.77
C ILE A 258 2.57 -7.71 13.21
N THR A 259 1.89 -8.72 12.64
CA THR A 259 0.42 -8.70 12.57
C THR A 259 -0.03 -9.08 13.99
N PRO A 260 -0.51 -8.15 14.81
CA PRO A 260 -0.91 -8.47 16.17
C PRO A 260 -2.14 -9.39 16.10
N GLN A 261 -2.02 -10.60 16.66
CA GLN A 261 -3.09 -11.56 16.84
C GLN A 261 -3.94 -11.27 18.07
N THR A 262 -3.44 -10.39 18.96
CA THR A 262 -4.13 -9.99 20.19
C THR A 262 -4.13 -8.47 20.39
N THR A 263 -5.10 -7.97 21.15
CA THR A 263 -5.17 -6.58 21.60
C THR A 263 -3.91 -6.13 22.35
N MET A 264 -3.25 -7.05 23.09
CA MET A 264 -1.99 -6.79 23.77
C MET A 264 -0.83 -6.50 22.80
N GLU A 265 -0.73 -7.26 21.70
CA GLU A 265 0.30 -7.04 20.67
C GLU A 265 0.03 -5.74 19.91
N LEU A 266 -1.24 -5.39 19.65
CA LEU A 266 -1.59 -4.11 19.04
C LEU A 266 -1.21 -2.93 19.94
N HIS A 267 -1.44 -3.05 21.26
CA HIS A 267 -1.03 -2.06 22.24
C HIS A 267 0.50 -1.87 22.25
N ALA A 268 1.27 -2.97 22.26
CA ALA A 268 2.74 -2.91 22.21
C ALA A 268 3.25 -2.27 20.92
N LEU A 269 2.65 -2.61 19.77
CA LEU A 269 3.00 -2.04 18.46
C LEU A 269 2.70 -0.53 18.41
N SER A 270 1.52 -0.11 18.86
CA SER A 270 1.15 1.31 18.95
C SER A 270 2.11 2.10 19.85
N LYS A 271 2.52 1.52 20.99
CA LYS A 271 3.47 2.15 21.91
C LYS A 271 4.86 2.28 21.27
N ALA A 272 5.42 1.20 20.74
CA ALA A 272 6.74 1.20 20.12
C ALA A 272 6.82 2.17 18.93
N TYR A 273 5.76 2.25 18.12
CA TYR A 273 5.69 3.23 17.04
C TYR A 273 5.64 4.67 17.54
N SER A 274 4.88 4.94 18.61
CA SER A 274 4.79 6.27 19.19
C SER A 274 6.14 6.75 19.72
N GLU A 275 6.91 5.85 20.33
CA GLU A 275 8.30 6.09 20.75
C GLU A 275 9.20 6.36 19.53
N TRP A 276 9.12 5.51 18.49
CA TRP A 276 9.89 5.71 17.27
C TRP A 276 9.62 7.07 16.62
N ILE A 277 8.35 7.48 16.52
CA ILE A 277 8.00 8.79 15.98
C ILE A 277 8.61 9.91 16.79
N ARG A 278 8.50 9.87 18.13
CA ARG A 278 9.06 10.91 19.00
C ARG A 278 10.57 11.05 18.78
N ASP A 279 11.26 9.94 18.59
CA ASP A 279 12.71 9.91 18.44
C ASP A 279 13.18 10.26 17.02
N ASN A 280 12.28 10.23 16.01
CA ASN A 280 12.60 10.41 14.60
C ASN A 280 11.82 11.55 13.92
N ARG A 281 11.27 12.49 14.71
CA ARG A 281 10.57 13.65 14.13
C ARG A 281 11.52 14.48 13.27
N PRO A 282 11.07 14.95 12.09
CA PRO A 282 11.83 15.94 11.33
C PRO A 282 12.08 17.17 12.21
N ASN A 283 13.31 17.66 12.19
CA ASN A 283 13.64 18.95 12.78
C ASN A 283 13.50 20.02 11.68
N TYR A 284 12.54 20.93 11.84
CA TYR A 284 12.32 21.98 10.86
C TYR A 284 13.30 23.14 11.11
N PRO A 285 14.14 23.50 10.13
CA PRO A 285 15.06 24.62 10.29
C PRO A 285 14.29 25.93 10.38
N THR A 286 14.88 26.94 11.03
CA THR A 286 14.30 28.29 10.97
C THR A 286 14.39 28.83 9.54
N THR A 287 13.38 29.61 9.13
CA THR A 287 13.30 30.14 7.76
C THR A 287 14.50 31.06 7.47
N GLU A 288 14.98 31.79 8.48
CA GLU A 288 16.16 32.66 8.38
C GLU A 288 17.49 31.91 8.24
N GLU A 289 17.62 30.73 8.84
CA GLU A 289 18.81 29.88 8.66
C GLU A 289 18.80 29.22 7.29
N PHE A 290 17.63 28.77 6.84
CA PHE A 290 17.47 28.10 5.56
C PHE A 290 17.67 29.06 4.37
N ALA A 291 17.16 30.29 4.47
CA ALA A 291 17.32 31.32 3.43
C ALA A 291 18.77 31.78 3.20
N LYS A 292 19.71 31.42 4.09
CA LYS A 292 21.14 31.72 3.94
C LYS A 292 21.91 30.64 3.20
N LEU A 293 21.28 29.48 2.94
CA LEU A 293 21.92 28.35 2.29
C LEU A 293 21.86 28.49 0.77
N THR A 294 22.90 28.06 0.07
CA THR A 294 22.85 27.89 -1.38
C THR A 294 21.98 26.69 -1.77
N PRO A 295 21.46 26.61 -3.01
CA PRO A 295 20.78 25.42 -3.52
C PRO A 295 21.53 24.12 -3.26
N GLU A 296 22.86 24.11 -3.43
CA GLU A 296 23.70 22.94 -3.17
C GLU A 296 23.79 22.59 -1.69
N GLU A 297 23.91 23.59 -0.80
CA GLU A 297 23.93 23.40 0.65
C GLU A 297 22.58 22.89 1.17
N ILE A 298 21.48 23.31 0.55
CA ILE A 298 20.13 22.80 0.80
C ILE A 298 20.09 21.30 0.49
N VAL A 299 20.57 20.89 -0.69
CA VAL A 299 20.64 19.46 -1.07
C VAL A 299 21.61 18.67 -0.18
N GLN A 300 22.74 19.25 0.25
CA GLN A 300 23.68 18.61 1.18
C GLN A 300 23.09 18.36 2.57
N ARG A 301 22.09 19.14 2.97
CA ARG A 301 21.33 18.89 4.22
C ARG A 301 20.18 17.90 4.01
N GLY A 302 20.07 17.34 2.81
CA GLY A 302 19.00 16.45 2.42
C GLY A 302 17.71 17.22 2.17
N PHE A 303 17.72 18.32 1.42
CA PHE A 303 16.48 19.00 1.04
C PHE A 303 16.43 19.20 -0.48
N TYR A 304 15.26 19.02 -1.10
CA TYR A 304 15.14 19.23 -2.55
C TYR A 304 15.13 20.73 -2.89
N HIS A 305 15.99 21.15 -3.83
CA HIS A 305 15.97 22.49 -4.42
C HIS A 305 16.13 22.41 -5.96
N PRO A 306 15.25 23.02 -6.77
CA PRO A 306 15.23 22.84 -8.22
C PRO A 306 16.46 23.39 -8.93
N ASP A 307 17.08 24.44 -8.37
CA ASP A 307 18.27 25.07 -8.95
C ASP A 307 19.58 24.38 -8.54
N ALA A 308 19.51 23.34 -7.69
CA ALA A 308 20.69 22.64 -7.24
C ALA A 308 21.21 21.70 -8.35
N THR A 309 22.53 21.70 -8.54
CA THR A 309 23.18 20.83 -9.54
C THR A 309 23.52 19.43 -9.00
N ASN A 310 23.51 19.26 -7.67
CA ASN A 310 23.86 18.03 -6.94
C ASN A 310 22.64 17.18 -6.51
N LEU A 311 21.55 17.21 -7.27
CA LEU A 311 20.31 16.47 -6.96
C LEU A 311 20.51 14.96 -6.79
N ASP A 312 21.56 14.40 -7.39
CA ASP A 312 21.97 13.01 -7.21
C ASP A 312 22.28 12.67 -5.75
N GLN A 313 22.75 13.64 -4.95
CA GLN A 313 23.00 13.46 -3.52
C GLN A 313 21.73 13.19 -2.72
N LEU A 314 20.54 13.57 -3.22
CA LEU A 314 19.26 13.21 -2.59
C LEU A 314 19.08 11.68 -2.52
N SER A 315 19.74 10.91 -3.39
CA SER A 315 19.75 9.45 -3.32
C SER A 315 20.43 8.93 -2.05
N LEU A 316 21.42 9.64 -1.51
CA LEU A 316 22.12 9.29 -0.27
C LEU A 316 21.20 9.41 0.96
N PHE A 317 20.17 10.26 0.87
CA PHE A 317 19.14 10.44 1.89
C PHE A 317 17.92 9.53 1.67
N LYS A 318 17.89 8.71 0.61
CA LYS A 318 16.83 7.71 0.42
C LYS A 318 16.98 6.52 1.39
N GLU A 319 18.20 6.27 1.86
CA GLU A 319 18.52 5.20 2.81
C GLU A 319 18.73 5.71 4.25
N GLY A 320 19.04 7.00 4.42
CA GLY A 320 19.21 7.65 5.72
C GLY A 320 17.92 8.28 6.26
N LYS A 321 17.55 7.96 7.50
CA LYS A 321 16.59 8.75 8.28
C LYS A 321 17.31 10.00 8.82
N PRO A 322 16.70 11.21 8.79
CA PRO A 322 15.34 11.54 8.32
C PRO A 322 15.24 11.76 6.79
N ARG A 323 14.03 11.57 6.24
CA ARG A 323 13.73 11.82 4.82
C ARG A 323 14.01 13.29 4.47
N PRO A 324 14.40 13.57 3.21
CA PRO A 324 14.56 14.95 2.78
C PRO A 324 13.31 15.78 2.96
N LEU A 325 13.42 16.87 3.73
CA LEU A 325 12.37 17.89 3.77
C LEU A 325 12.49 18.74 2.49
N PRO A 326 11.40 19.13 1.83
CA PRO A 326 11.46 20.00 0.66
C PRO A 326 11.77 21.46 1.07
N ASP A 327 12.35 22.24 0.16
CA ASP A 327 12.46 23.70 0.32
C ASP A 327 11.06 24.34 0.44
N ALA A 328 10.85 25.16 1.48
CA ALA A 328 9.53 25.76 1.77
C ALA A 328 9.03 26.70 0.66
N GLY A 329 9.92 27.45 0.00
CA GLY A 329 9.57 28.34 -1.11
C GLY A 329 9.12 27.58 -2.35
N VAL A 330 9.78 26.46 -2.65
CA VAL A 330 9.38 25.52 -3.69
C VAL A 330 8.02 24.92 -3.38
N VAL A 331 7.79 24.45 -2.14
CA VAL A 331 6.48 23.94 -1.73
C VAL A 331 5.41 25.01 -1.87
N ALA A 332 5.66 26.25 -1.41
CA ALA A 332 4.72 27.35 -1.54
C ALA A 332 4.41 27.67 -3.02
N SER A 333 5.39 27.63 -3.92
CA SER A 333 5.15 27.84 -5.35
C SER A 333 4.25 26.76 -5.95
N GLU A 334 4.52 25.49 -5.63
CA GLU A 334 3.78 24.34 -6.16
C GLU A 334 2.36 24.23 -5.58
N VAL A 335 2.20 24.53 -4.29
CA VAL A 335 0.88 24.69 -3.65
C VAL A 335 0.09 25.78 -4.37
N GLY A 336 0.72 26.90 -4.71
CA GLY A 336 0.06 28.04 -5.37
C GLY A 336 -0.51 27.70 -6.72
N LYS A 337 0.24 26.93 -7.51
CA LYS A 337 -0.23 26.38 -8.78
C LYS A 337 -1.43 25.45 -8.55
N SER A 338 -1.35 24.57 -7.55
CA SER A 338 -2.42 23.60 -7.25
C SER A 338 -3.73 24.25 -6.77
N VAL A 339 -3.65 25.42 -6.13
CA VAL A 339 -4.82 26.17 -5.62
C VAL A 339 -5.21 27.38 -6.46
N GLN A 340 -4.56 27.62 -7.62
CA GLN A 340 -4.74 28.83 -8.43
C GLN A 340 -6.20 29.06 -8.86
N GLY A 341 -6.92 27.98 -9.19
CA GLY A 341 -8.33 28.03 -9.62
C GLY A 341 -9.35 28.01 -8.48
N MET A 342 -8.91 27.88 -7.22
CA MET A 342 -9.82 27.92 -6.09
C MET A 342 -10.18 29.37 -5.76
N PRO A 343 -11.45 29.73 -5.53
CA PRO A 343 -11.80 31.04 -5.02
C PRO A 343 -11.35 31.20 -3.55
N MET A 344 -11.22 32.45 -3.10
CA MET A 344 -11.10 32.75 -1.67
C MET A 344 -12.46 32.57 -1.00
N ALA A 345 -12.46 32.25 0.30
CA ALA A 345 -13.68 32.28 1.09
C ALA A 345 -14.21 33.73 1.16
N THR A 346 -15.52 33.89 0.96
CA THR A 346 -16.19 35.18 0.90
C THR A 346 -17.02 35.45 2.16
N ALA A 347 -17.30 36.72 2.44
CA ALA A 347 -18.15 37.09 3.58
C ALA A 347 -19.61 36.63 3.43
N ASP A 348 -20.04 36.31 2.21
CA ASP A 348 -21.39 35.92 1.82
C ASP A 348 -21.38 34.70 0.86
N GLY A 349 -22.56 34.20 0.50
CA GLY A 349 -22.71 33.06 -0.42
C GLY A 349 -22.45 31.70 0.23
N ASN A 350 -22.02 30.73 -0.58
CA ASN A 350 -21.81 29.35 -0.12
C ASN A 350 -20.64 29.24 0.86
N LEU A 351 -20.72 28.30 1.80
CA LEU A 351 -19.59 27.97 2.66
C LEU A 351 -18.69 26.97 1.96
N ILE A 352 -17.39 27.07 2.19
CA ILE A 352 -16.36 26.21 1.62
C ILE A 352 -15.70 25.49 2.78
N LEU A 353 -15.70 24.16 2.75
CA LEU A 353 -15.19 23.32 3.83
C LEU A 353 -13.94 22.60 3.33
N GLY A 354 -12.88 22.61 4.13
CA GLY A 354 -11.65 21.87 3.89
C GLY A 354 -11.52 20.71 4.86
N GLU A 355 -10.96 19.60 4.46
CA GLU A 355 -10.52 18.53 5.37
C GLU A 355 -9.08 18.17 5.02
N TRP A 356 -8.23 18.06 6.04
CA TRP A 356 -6.82 17.79 5.82
C TRP A 356 -6.10 17.27 7.06
N ASN A 357 -5.66 16.01 6.99
CA ASN A 357 -4.62 15.50 7.87
C ASN A 357 -3.27 16.19 7.57
N MET A 358 -2.72 16.89 8.57
CA MET A 358 -1.54 17.74 8.41
C MET A 358 -0.21 17.04 8.72
N GLU A 359 -0.21 15.71 8.92
CA GLU A 359 0.96 14.85 9.15
C GLU A 359 1.92 15.43 10.20
N PHE A 360 1.57 15.29 11.49
CA PHE A 360 2.38 15.78 12.63
C PHE A 360 2.62 17.30 12.61
N LEU A 361 1.57 18.12 12.46
CA LEU A 361 1.73 19.56 12.54
C LEU A 361 2.19 20.02 13.92
N THR A 362 3.31 20.73 13.93
CA THR A 362 3.95 21.38 15.06
C THR A 362 4.17 22.88 14.77
N GLY A 363 4.53 23.67 15.78
CA GLY A 363 4.77 25.11 15.63
C GLY A 363 5.89 25.45 14.64
N ASP A 364 6.97 24.68 14.64
CA ASP A 364 8.09 24.79 13.71
C ASP A 364 7.72 24.37 12.28
N LYS A 365 6.96 23.29 12.09
CA LYS A 365 6.39 22.91 10.76
C LYS A 365 5.49 24.02 10.21
N ALA A 366 4.61 24.57 11.06
CA ALA A 366 3.74 25.68 10.72
C ALA A 366 4.54 26.93 10.30
N ALA A 367 5.65 27.22 10.99
CA ALA A 367 6.56 28.30 10.66
C ALA A 367 7.25 28.08 9.32
N TYR A 368 7.76 26.87 9.10
CA TYR A 368 8.52 26.50 7.91
C TYR A 368 7.66 26.56 6.65
N PHE A 369 6.47 25.98 6.65
CA PHE A 369 5.54 25.99 5.50
C PHE A 369 4.51 27.13 5.54
N LYS A 370 4.81 28.23 6.25
CA LYS A 370 3.89 29.36 6.45
C LYS A 370 3.25 29.86 5.16
N ASP A 371 4.03 30.05 4.11
CA ASP A 371 3.54 30.61 2.85
C ASP A 371 2.66 29.62 2.08
N SER A 372 2.88 28.32 2.24
CA SER A 372 1.98 27.28 1.72
C SER A 372 0.61 27.35 2.42
N TYR A 373 0.59 27.45 3.75
CA TYR A 373 -0.66 27.56 4.50
C TYR A 373 -1.42 28.84 4.15
N LYS A 374 -0.72 29.98 3.93
CA LYS A 374 -1.33 31.24 3.47
C LYS A 374 -2.04 31.17 2.13
N GLN A 375 -1.70 30.18 1.30
CA GLN A 375 -2.37 29.99 0.01
C GLN A 375 -3.56 29.04 0.12
N ILE A 376 -3.60 28.17 1.13
CA ILE A 376 -4.62 27.14 1.32
C ILE A 376 -5.75 27.64 2.23
N VAL A 377 -5.41 28.16 3.41
CA VAL A 377 -6.36 28.42 4.49
C VAL A 377 -7.41 29.48 4.11
N PRO A 378 -7.05 30.63 3.48
CA PRO A 378 -8.02 31.67 3.12
C PRO A 378 -9.10 31.26 2.12
N ARG A 379 -9.03 30.03 1.58
CA ARG A 379 -9.97 29.45 0.62
C ARG A 379 -11.10 28.67 1.27
N HIS A 380 -11.03 28.46 2.58
CA HIS A 380 -11.97 27.65 3.33
C HIS A 380 -12.57 28.46 4.47
N HIS A 381 -13.88 28.31 4.69
CA HIS A 381 -14.57 28.88 5.84
C HIS A 381 -14.34 28.06 7.11
N LEU A 382 -14.23 26.75 6.95
CA LEU A 382 -13.94 25.81 8.02
C LEU A 382 -12.98 24.76 7.47
N MET A 383 -11.88 24.49 8.17
CA MET A 383 -11.04 23.33 7.88
C MET A 383 -11.07 22.35 9.05
N PHE A 384 -11.40 21.10 8.78
CA PHE A 384 -11.23 19.97 9.67
C PHE A 384 -9.76 19.53 9.56
N VAL A 385 -9.07 19.40 10.69
CA VAL A 385 -7.64 19.10 10.68
C VAL A 385 -7.28 17.99 11.65
N GLU A 386 -6.39 17.12 11.23
CA GLU A 386 -5.95 15.95 11.96
C GLU A 386 -4.41 15.92 12.07
N GLU A 387 -3.91 15.15 13.04
CA GLU A 387 -2.48 15.04 13.34
C GLU A 387 -1.79 16.37 13.64
N ALA A 388 -2.52 17.33 14.20
CA ALA A 388 -2.01 18.65 14.57
C ALA A 388 -1.84 18.80 16.09
N ASN A 389 -1.00 19.75 16.52
CA ASN A 389 -0.96 20.19 17.91
C ASN A 389 -1.44 21.64 18.05
N ALA A 390 -1.69 22.07 19.29
CA ALA A 390 -2.24 23.39 19.57
C ALA A 390 -1.33 24.53 19.08
N GLU A 391 -0.01 24.38 19.22
CA GLU A 391 0.97 25.39 18.82
C GLU A 391 0.99 25.62 17.30
N GLY A 392 1.06 24.54 16.53
CA GLY A 392 1.06 24.59 15.07
C GLY A 392 -0.24 25.18 14.54
N LEU A 393 -1.38 24.74 15.09
CA LEU A 393 -2.68 25.24 14.64
C LEU A 393 -2.90 26.70 15.00
N ALA A 394 -2.51 27.13 16.21
CA ALA A 394 -2.55 28.52 16.63
C ALA A 394 -1.72 29.42 15.71
N LYS A 395 -0.54 28.97 15.30
CA LYS A 395 0.33 29.72 14.40
C LYS A 395 -0.27 29.88 13.02
N ILE A 396 -0.83 28.82 12.44
CA ILE A 396 -1.53 28.90 11.15
C ILE A 396 -2.73 29.85 11.26
N ALA A 397 -3.51 29.75 12.33
CA ALA A 397 -4.68 30.60 12.55
C ALA A 397 -4.29 32.08 12.63
N GLN A 398 -3.27 32.40 13.43
CA GLN A 398 -2.72 33.74 13.56
C GLN A 398 -2.25 34.30 12.21
N ASP A 399 -1.49 33.52 11.44
CA ASP A 399 -0.90 33.96 10.17
C ASP A 399 -1.94 34.18 9.06
N ASN A 400 -3.16 33.66 9.22
CA ASN A 400 -4.26 33.76 8.26
C ASN A 400 -5.44 34.62 8.75
N GLY A 401 -5.41 35.13 9.99
CA GLY A 401 -6.53 35.87 10.57
C GLY A 401 -7.75 34.99 10.89
N TYR A 402 -7.51 33.73 11.23
CA TYR A 402 -8.54 32.74 11.58
C TYR A 402 -8.55 32.50 13.10
N ASN A 403 -9.65 31.95 13.59
CA ASN A 403 -9.69 31.31 14.90
C ASN A 403 -9.30 29.84 14.77
N PHE A 404 -8.98 29.19 15.90
CA PHE A 404 -8.80 27.74 15.94
C PHE A 404 -9.46 27.16 17.18
N GLU A 405 -9.90 25.92 17.05
CA GLU A 405 -10.42 25.11 18.15
C GLU A 405 -9.76 23.74 18.06
N ILE A 406 -9.26 23.20 19.16
CA ILE A 406 -8.50 21.93 19.12
C ILE A 406 -8.83 21.08 20.34
N SER A 407 -8.87 19.76 20.12
CA SER A 407 -8.95 18.78 21.20
C SER A 407 -7.63 18.65 21.95
N ARG A 408 -7.64 17.85 23.03
CA ARG A 408 -6.40 17.47 23.70
C ARG A 408 -5.55 16.57 22.81
N ASP A 409 -4.24 16.67 23.00
CA ASP A 409 -3.30 15.77 22.37
C ASP A 409 -3.43 14.34 22.91
N ASN A 410 -3.18 13.36 22.03
CA ASN A 410 -2.92 11.97 22.41
C ASN A 410 -1.48 11.79 22.92
N SER A 411 -1.08 10.55 23.21
CA SER A 411 0.30 10.24 23.65
C SER A 411 1.40 10.58 22.63
N ARG A 412 1.03 10.83 21.36
CA ARG A 412 1.92 11.31 20.30
C ARG A 412 1.95 12.83 20.21
N GLY A 413 1.33 13.61 21.10
CA GLY A 413 1.30 15.06 20.95
C GLY A 413 0.49 15.49 19.72
N GLN A 414 -0.57 14.75 19.41
CA GLN A 414 -1.42 15.00 18.24
C GLN A 414 -2.89 14.99 18.63
N ALA A 415 -3.60 15.92 18.06
CA ALA A 415 -5.02 16.17 18.25
C ALA A 415 -5.74 16.24 16.91
N VAL A 416 -7.05 16.40 17.01
CA VAL A 416 -7.93 16.84 15.92
C VAL A 416 -8.48 18.22 16.26
N GLY A 417 -8.74 19.04 15.26
CA GLY A 417 -9.20 20.42 15.47
C GLY A 417 -9.80 21.08 14.24
N PHE A 418 -9.91 22.40 14.33
CA PHE A 418 -10.50 23.24 13.30
C PHE A 418 -9.71 24.53 13.10
N LEU A 419 -9.59 24.97 11.84
CA LEU A 419 -9.37 26.38 11.50
C LEU A 419 -10.71 27.00 11.12
N VAL A 420 -11.05 28.12 11.75
CA VAL A 420 -12.38 28.73 11.66
C VAL A 420 -12.26 30.16 11.12
N HIS A 421 -12.80 30.40 9.92
CA HIS A 421 -12.83 31.72 9.30
C HIS A 421 -13.71 32.69 10.11
N PRO A 422 -13.40 34.00 10.15
CA PRO A 422 -14.17 34.99 10.93
C PRO A 422 -15.68 35.07 10.64
N ARG A 423 -16.13 34.58 9.48
CA ARG A 423 -17.56 34.44 9.13
C ARG A 423 -18.30 33.40 9.99
N LEU A 424 -17.58 32.43 10.55
CA LEU A 424 -18.16 31.39 11.38
C LEU A 424 -17.93 31.73 12.85
N LYS A 425 -19.02 31.99 13.56
CA LYS A 425 -19.00 32.22 15.00
C LYS A 425 -19.09 30.89 15.73
N VAL A 426 -18.09 30.58 16.55
CA VAL A 426 -18.12 29.44 17.48
C VAL A 426 -19.13 29.74 18.60
N LEU A 427 -20.08 28.84 18.78
CA LEU A 427 -21.12 28.89 19.81
C LEU A 427 -20.77 28.03 21.02
N GLY A 428 -19.98 26.98 20.81
CA GLY A 428 -19.55 26.05 21.85
C GLY A 428 -18.73 24.90 21.26
N THR A 429 -18.05 24.17 22.15
CA THR A 429 -17.25 23.00 21.78
C THR A 429 -17.64 21.79 22.63
N SER A 430 -17.33 20.59 22.13
CA SER A 430 -17.48 19.34 22.89
C SER A 430 -16.42 18.34 22.45
N THR A 431 -15.87 17.60 23.40
CA THR A 431 -14.90 16.53 23.16
C THR A 431 -15.52 15.21 23.57
N TYR A 432 -15.45 14.21 22.69
CA TYR A 432 -15.97 12.87 22.90
C TYR A 432 -14.80 11.92 23.19
N GLU A 433 -14.45 11.82 24.46
CA GLU A 433 -13.26 11.09 24.95
C GLU A 433 -13.38 9.58 24.80
N GLU A 434 -14.61 9.06 24.84
CA GLU A 434 -14.91 7.65 24.66
C GLU A 434 -14.47 7.10 23.30
N ILE A 435 -14.28 7.95 22.27
CA ILE A 435 -13.70 7.56 20.97
C ILE A 435 -12.20 7.26 21.10
N ALA A 436 -11.51 7.92 22.05
CA ALA A 436 -10.09 7.68 22.34
C ALA A 436 -9.87 6.50 23.30
N ASN A 437 -10.93 6.02 23.96
CA ASN A 437 -10.85 5.03 25.03
C ASN A 437 -11.39 3.67 24.58
N VAL A 438 -10.75 3.10 23.54
CA VAL A 438 -11.00 1.72 23.08
C VAL A 438 -9.81 0.87 23.46
N ASP A 439 -10.04 -0.16 24.29
CA ASP A 439 -9.05 -1.14 24.74
C ASP A 439 -7.73 -0.57 25.29
N ASN A 440 -7.75 0.66 25.82
CA ASN A 440 -6.56 1.39 26.30
C ASN A 440 -5.46 1.58 25.24
N ILE A 441 -5.81 1.62 23.96
CA ILE A 441 -4.83 1.85 22.88
C ILE A 441 -4.31 3.30 22.97
N PRO A 442 -2.99 3.54 23.13
CA PRO A 442 -2.45 4.82 23.61
C PRO A 442 -2.45 5.95 22.57
N ASP A 443 -2.55 5.63 21.28
CA ASP A 443 -2.42 6.59 20.17
C ASP A 443 -3.76 7.06 19.59
N LEU A 444 -4.89 6.63 20.17
CA LEU A 444 -6.21 7.07 19.74
C LEU A 444 -6.47 8.55 20.10
N ARG A 445 -7.35 9.17 19.33
CA ARG A 445 -7.75 10.59 19.50
C ARG A 445 -9.24 10.67 19.78
N PRO A 446 -9.70 11.68 20.54
CA PRO A 446 -11.12 11.92 20.71
C PRO A 446 -11.73 12.40 19.38
N ALA A 447 -13.05 12.31 19.27
CA ALA A 447 -13.77 13.12 18.30
C ALA A 447 -14.01 14.51 18.89
N PHE A 448 -13.93 15.56 18.08
CA PHE A 448 -14.04 16.94 18.55
C PHE A 448 -15.09 17.71 17.76
N ARG A 449 -16.01 18.36 18.47
CA ARG A 449 -17.13 19.09 17.91
C ARG A 449 -17.00 20.58 18.16
N VAL A 450 -17.35 21.35 17.14
CA VAL A 450 -17.69 22.77 17.24
C VAL A 450 -19.14 22.98 16.81
N ASP A 451 -19.87 23.79 17.58
CA ASP A 451 -21.16 24.33 17.16
C ASP A 451 -20.96 25.72 16.60
N LEU A 452 -21.46 25.96 15.39
CA LEU A 452 -21.15 27.12 14.59
C LEU A 452 -22.42 27.87 14.21
N GLN A 453 -22.28 29.18 14.02
CA GLN A 453 -23.25 30.03 13.34
C GLN A 453 -22.57 30.73 12.16
N ASP A 454 -23.15 30.61 10.97
CA ASP A 454 -22.77 31.46 9.85
C ASP A 454 -23.29 32.89 10.12
N THR A 455 -22.38 33.85 10.28
CA THR A 455 -22.76 35.23 10.60
C THR A 455 -23.48 35.93 9.45
N ALA A 456 -23.33 35.44 8.22
CA ALA A 456 -23.99 36.01 7.05
C ALA A 456 -25.47 35.64 6.97
N THR A 457 -25.83 34.42 7.39
CA THR A 457 -27.19 33.88 7.25
C THR A 457 -27.91 33.69 8.58
N GLY A 458 -27.17 33.65 9.69
CA GLY A 458 -27.67 33.34 11.03
C GLY A 458 -27.91 31.84 11.28
N GLU A 459 -27.73 30.99 10.26
CA GLU A 459 -27.96 29.55 10.35
C GLU A 459 -26.92 28.86 11.23
N LYS A 460 -27.34 27.81 11.94
CA LYS A 460 -26.52 27.09 12.92
C LYS A 460 -26.31 25.64 12.49
N PHE A 461 -25.12 25.11 12.76
CA PHE A 461 -24.78 23.72 12.49
C PHE A 461 -23.65 23.22 13.36
N SER A 462 -23.56 21.90 13.46
CA SER A 462 -22.45 21.24 14.14
C SER A 462 -21.45 20.67 13.14
N ALA A 463 -20.17 20.80 13.45
CA ALA A 463 -19.07 20.16 12.73
C ALA A 463 -18.26 19.30 13.70
N VAL A 464 -17.91 18.09 13.29
CA VAL A 464 -17.11 17.13 14.08
C VAL A 464 -15.89 16.69 13.28
N THR A 465 -14.71 16.75 13.86
CA THR A 465 -13.48 16.18 13.29
C THR A 465 -13.12 14.87 13.99
N VAL A 466 -12.59 13.91 13.24
CA VAL A 466 -12.18 12.59 13.72
C VAL A 466 -10.85 12.18 13.11
N HIS A 467 -10.11 11.36 13.85
CA HIS A 467 -9.00 10.60 13.29
C HIS A 467 -9.04 9.20 13.93
N LEU A 468 -9.55 8.20 13.19
CA LEU A 468 -9.77 6.85 13.71
C LEU A 468 -8.49 6.02 13.74
N LYS A 469 -8.54 4.85 14.40
CA LYS A 469 -7.37 3.96 14.53
C LYS A 469 -6.73 3.63 13.17
N SER A 470 -5.48 4.02 13.01
CA SER A 470 -4.65 3.66 11.85
C SER A 470 -4.66 2.18 11.54
N MET A 471 -4.64 1.85 10.24
CA MET A 471 -4.47 0.48 9.71
C MET A 471 -3.11 -0.16 10.03
N ARG A 472 -2.22 0.54 10.75
CA ARG A 472 -0.96 -0.03 11.26
C ARG A 472 -1.24 -1.19 12.22
N GLY A 473 -0.61 -2.33 11.93
CA GLY A 473 -0.93 -3.64 12.50
C GLY A 473 -1.74 -4.52 11.54
N GLY A 474 -2.20 -3.95 10.43
CA GLY A 474 -3.01 -4.63 9.42
C GLY A 474 -4.45 -4.09 9.43
N PRO A 475 -5.05 -3.84 8.25
CA PRO A 475 -6.38 -3.25 8.15
C PRO A 475 -7.44 -4.10 8.84
N GLU A 476 -7.38 -5.43 8.70
CA GLU A 476 -8.36 -6.35 9.30
C GLU A 476 -8.23 -6.41 10.83
N GLN A 477 -7.00 -6.45 11.35
CA GLN A 477 -6.74 -6.59 12.78
C GLN A 477 -7.15 -5.34 13.56
N THR A 478 -7.08 -4.18 12.90
CA THR A 478 -7.46 -2.88 13.48
C THR A 478 -8.91 -2.48 13.19
N ALA A 479 -9.60 -3.19 12.29
CA ALA A 479 -10.99 -2.94 11.95
C ALA A 479 -11.97 -3.00 13.14
N PRO A 480 -11.84 -3.92 14.11
CA PRO A 480 -12.71 -3.93 15.29
C PRO A 480 -12.65 -2.62 16.09
N VAL A 481 -11.45 -2.07 16.26
CA VAL A 481 -11.24 -0.79 16.97
C VAL A 481 -11.95 0.35 16.23
N ARG A 482 -11.78 0.46 14.90
CA ARG A 482 -12.46 1.50 14.10
C ARG A 482 -13.98 1.33 14.13
N THR A 483 -14.48 0.09 14.08
CA THR A 483 -15.91 -0.21 14.17
C THR A 483 -16.48 0.21 15.52
N GLU A 484 -15.75 -0.06 16.61
CA GLU A 484 -16.15 0.37 17.95
C GLU A 484 -16.10 1.90 18.09
N GLN A 485 -15.08 2.57 17.55
CA GLN A 485 -15.03 4.04 17.51
C GLN A 485 -16.23 4.62 16.74
N ALA A 486 -16.59 4.04 15.60
CA ALA A 486 -17.77 4.44 14.83
C ALA A 486 -19.08 4.22 15.61
N GLN A 487 -19.21 3.11 16.33
CA GLN A 487 -20.36 2.83 17.19
C GLN A 487 -20.47 3.82 18.35
N ARG A 488 -19.36 4.11 19.04
CA ARG A 488 -19.32 5.08 20.14
C ARG A 488 -19.67 6.48 19.64
N LEU A 489 -19.11 6.88 18.48
CA LEU A 489 -19.44 8.16 17.85
C LEU A 489 -20.93 8.26 17.48
N ALA A 490 -21.52 7.20 16.90
CA ALA A 490 -22.94 7.15 16.59
C ALA A 490 -23.81 7.33 17.84
N ASN A 491 -23.43 6.68 18.95
CA ASN A 491 -24.16 6.74 20.22
C ASN A 491 -24.13 8.15 20.83
N VAL A 492 -22.96 8.79 20.85
CA VAL A 492 -22.79 10.07 21.57
C VAL A 492 -23.34 11.26 20.80
N LEU A 493 -23.33 11.19 19.46
CA LEU A 493 -24.02 12.17 18.62
C LEU A 493 -25.54 11.96 18.66
N GLY A 494 -25.97 10.70 18.73
CA GLY A 494 -27.37 10.34 18.91
C GLY A 494 -28.26 10.60 17.68
N PRO A 495 -29.58 10.33 17.80
CA PRO A 495 -30.51 10.42 16.67
C PRO A 495 -30.74 11.86 16.18
N ASN A 496 -30.65 12.84 17.08
CA ASN A 496 -31.00 14.24 16.81
C ASN A 496 -29.83 15.08 16.29
N PHE A 497 -28.64 14.50 16.12
CA PHE A 497 -27.51 15.22 15.55
C PHE A 497 -27.85 15.77 14.16
N SER A 498 -27.48 17.03 13.93
CA SER A 498 -27.61 17.72 12.65
C SER A 498 -26.30 18.44 12.35
N GLY A 499 -25.58 17.97 11.35
CA GLY A 499 -24.23 18.45 11.10
C GLY A 499 -23.40 17.59 10.17
N ILE A 500 -22.11 17.91 10.17
CA ILE A 500 -21.08 17.33 9.30
C ILE A 500 -20.02 16.69 10.18
N ILE A 501 -19.49 15.56 9.74
CA ILE A 501 -18.30 14.92 10.31
C ILE A 501 -17.26 14.82 9.20
N ALA A 502 -16.00 15.16 9.46
CA ALA A 502 -14.92 14.93 8.51
C ALA A 502 -13.63 14.50 9.20
N GLY A 503 -12.68 13.99 8.41
CA GLY A 503 -11.32 13.72 8.83
C GLY A 503 -10.77 12.42 8.26
N ASP A 504 -9.70 11.94 8.87
CA ASP A 504 -9.03 10.69 8.52
C ASP A 504 -9.72 9.49 9.18
N TRP A 505 -10.49 8.76 8.40
CA TRP A 505 -11.26 7.61 8.87
C TRP A 505 -10.41 6.34 8.98
N ASN A 506 -9.17 6.35 8.45
CA ASN A 506 -8.28 5.19 8.37
C ASN A 506 -8.98 3.92 7.85
N THR A 507 -9.94 4.09 6.95
CA THR A 507 -10.73 3.04 6.30
C THR A 507 -11.13 3.49 4.92
N PHE A 508 -11.31 2.56 3.99
CA PHE A 508 -11.69 2.88 2.62
C PHE A 508 -13.16 3.32 2.57
N LEU A 509 -13.40 4.63 2.49
CA LEU A 509 -14.76 5.21 2.56
C LEU A 509 -15.72 4.66 1.50
N ASN A 510 -15.20 4.24 0.35
CA ASN A 510 -16.00 3.73 -0.76
C ASN A 510 -16.57 2.31 -0.56
N ASN A 511 -16.07 1.56 0.42
CA ASN A 511 -16.52 0.20 0.71
C ASN A 511 -16.40 -0.18 2.21
N SER A 512 -16.33 0.82 3.10
CA SER A 512 -16.07 0.58 4.51
C SER A 512 -17.21 -0.18 5.18
N LYS A 513 -16.86 -1.31 5.82
CA LYS A 513 -17.75 -2.04 6.74
C LYS A 513 -17.70 -1.48 8.16
N GLU A 514 -16.60 -0.81 8.50
CA GLU A 514 -16.33 -0.32 9.86
C GLU A 514 -17.17 0.90 10.21
N LEU A 515 -17.59 1.67 9.20
CA LEU A 515 -18.50 2.81 9.38
C LEU A 515 -19.98 2.40 9.39
N LYS A 516 -20.29 1.09 9.32
CA LYS A 516 -21.67 0.60 9.35
C LYS A 516 -22.48 1.13 10.56
N PRO A 517 -21.93 1.21 11.78
CA PRO A 517 -22.66 1.79 12.92
C PRO A 517 -23.13 3.23 12.69
N LEU A 518 -22.32 4.05 12.01
CA LEU A 518 -22.72 5.42 11.65
C LEU A 518 -23.78 5.40 10.55
N THR A 519 -23.63 4.59 9.51
CA THR A 519 -24.65 4.53 8.44
C THR A 519 -25.98 3.98 8.95
N ASP A 520 -25.96 3.00 9.84
CA ASP A 520 -27.16 2.46 10.51
C ASP A 520 -27.83 3.53 11.39
N ALA A 521 -27.04 4.41 12.00
CA ALA A 521 -27.53 5.56 12.76
C ALA A 521 -27.99 6.74 11.87
N GLY A 522 -28.04 6.57 10.55
CA GLY A 522 -28.58 7.55 9.60
C GLY A 522 -27.57 8.57 9.08
N PHE A 523 -26.27 8.39 9.35
CA PHE A 523 -25.23 9.19 8.71
C PHE A 523 -25.03 8.75 7.26
N LYS A 524 -24.71 9.71 6.39
CA LYS A 524 -24.46 9.47 4.97
C LYS A 524 -23.02 9.81 4.65
N ILE A 525 -22.30 8.88 4.01
CA ILE A 525 -20.98 9.14 3.43
C ILE A 525 -21.17 10.01 2.20
N LEU A 526 -20.45 11.12 2.11
CA LEU A 526 -20.50 11.99 0.94
C LEU A 526 -19.81 11.29 -0.24
N ASN A 527 -20.52 11.18 -1.36
CA ASN A 527 -20.03 10.53 -2.60
C ASN A 527 -19.46 9.11 -2.36
N PRO A 528 -20.26 8.14 -1.89
CA PRO A 528 -19.76 6.83 -1.42
C PRO A 528 -19.14 5.95 -2.52
N THR A 529 -19.27 6.31 -3.80
CA THR A 529 -18.67 5.55 -4.91
C THR A 529 -17.31 6.07 -5.35
N ASP A 530 -16.89 7.24 -4.85
CA ASP A 530 -15.61 7.83 -5.22
C ASP A 530 -14.44 7.16 -4.50
N ALA A 531 -13.49 6.69 -5.29
CA ALA A 531 -12.29 5.98 -4.88
C ALA A 531 -11.01 6.79 -5.12
N THR A 532 -11.13 8.11 -5.37
CA THR A 532 -9.97 9.00 -5.52
C THR A 532 -9.08 8.92 -4.28
N SER A 533 -7.79 8.65 -4.48
CA SER A 533 -6.84 8.48 -3.40
C SER A 533 -6.67 9.79 -2.62
N THR A 534 -6.79 9.73 -1.30
CA THR A 534 -6.60 10.87 -0.40
C THR A 534 -5.31 10.76 0.40
N GLN A 535 -4.62 9.62 0.36
CA GLN A 535 -3.38 9.39 1.10
C GLN A 535 -2.30 8.75 0.21
N ALA A 536 -1.03 8.98 0.54
CA ALA A 536 0.15 8.58 -0.25
C ALA A 536 0.30 7.07 -0.51
N MET A 537 -0.21 6.23 0.40
CA MET A 537 -0.20 4.76 0.28
C MET A 537 -1.36 4.23 -0.56
N GLY A 538 -2.28 5.10 -0.99
CA GLY A 538 -3.42 4.73 -1.81
C GLY A 538 -4.74 4.67 -1.04
N GLY A 539 -5.82 4.90 -1.78
CA GLY A 539 -7.20 4.78 -1.30
C GLY A 539 -7.76 6.06 -0.68
N ARG A 540 -9.09 6.07 -0.54
CA ARG A 540 -9.85 7.18 0.03
C ARG A 540 -10.08 6.93 1.51
N LEU A 541 -9.20 7.47 2.34
CA LEU A 541 -9.25 7.36 3.80
C LEU A 541 -9.87 8.60 4.45
N ASP A 542 -9.81 9.72 3.75
CA ASP A 542 -10.25 11.02 4.22
C ASP A 542 -11.56 11.43 3.53
N GLY A 543 -12.43 12.12 4.27
CA GLY A 543 -13.67 12.63 3.69
C GLY A 543 -14.75 12.99 4.68
N PHE A 544 -15.94 13.24 4.14
CA PHE A 544 -17.07 13.81 4.86
C PHE A 544 -18.22 12.82 5.02
N LEU A 545 -18.80 12.78 6.21
CA LEU A 545 -20.10 12.22 6.52
C LEU A 545 -21.05 13.35 6.97
N TYR A 546 -22.35 13.17 6.80
CA TYR A 546 -23.34 14.15 7.25
C TYR A 546 -24.63 13.50 7.71
N LYS A 547 -25.39 14.21 8.55
CA LYS A 547 -26.70 13.77 9.04
C LYS A 547 -27.59 14.98 9.30
N ASN A 548 -28.87 14.86 8.94
CA ASN A 548 -29.91 15.89 9.12
C ASN A 548 -29.45 17.31 8.70
N LEU A 549 -28.63 17.41 7.66
CA LEU A 549 -28.03 18.66 7.22
C LEU A 549 -29.00 19.38 6.26
N PRO A 550 -29.39 20.63 6.53
CA PRO A 550 -30.34 21.38 5.67
C PRO A 550 -29.70 21.96 4.40
N TRP A 551 -28.40 21.74 4.20
CA TRP A 551 -27.64 22.18 3.04
C TRP A 551 -27.26 21.02 2.13
N MET A 552 -27.01 21.34 0.87
CA MET A 552 -26.38 20.44 -0.09
C MET A 552 -24.87 20.55 0.02
N MET A 553 -24.19 19.41 0.01
CA MET A 553 -22.73 19.33 -0.09
C MET A 553 -22.34 18.91 -1.51
N SER A 554 -21.39 19.61 -2.12
CA SER A 554 -20.81 19.19 -3.40
C SER A 554 -19.84 18.03 -3.20
N ASN A 555 -19.48 17.34 -4.29
CA ASN A 555 -18.44 16.32 -4.22
C ASN A 555 -17.11 16.95 -3.77
N PRO A 556 -16.38 16.29 -2.86
CA PRO A 556 -15.09 16.79 -2.42
C PRO A 556 -14.10 16.73 -3.59
N GLU A 557 -13.41 17.83 -3.83
CA GLU A 557 -12.26 17.89 -4.72
C GLU A 557 -11.00 17.54 -3.92
N VAL A 558 -10.24 16.56 -4.40
CA VAL A 558 -8.96 16.16 -3.80
C VAL A 558 -7.81 16.91 -4.48
N ARG A 559 -6.95 17.52 -3.67
CA ARG A 559 -5.64 18.08 -4.08
C ARG A 559 -4.54 17.23 -3.48
N PRO A 560 -3.99 16.25 -4.24
CA PRO A 560 -3.08 15.25 -3.71
C PRO A 560 -1.64 15.78 -3.66
N PHE A 561 -1.35 16.70 -2.73
CA PHE A 561 -0.01 17.31 -2.59
C PHE A 561 1.11 16.26 -2.49
N PHE A 562 0.83 15.13 -1.84
CA PHE A 562 1.73 13.99 -1.70
C PHE A 562 2.17 13.35 -3.03
N GLN A 563 1.43 13.55 -4.13
CA GLN A 563 1.81 13.07 -5.46
C GLN A 563 2.79 14.02 -6.17
N ASN A 564 2.91 15.27 -5.73
CA ASN A 564 3.84 16.21 -6.33
C ASN A 564 5.26 15.93 -5.78
N PRO A 565 6.22 15.51 -6.61
CA PRO A 565 7.58 15.16 -6.15
C PRO A 565 8.37 16.34 -5.60
N LYS A 566 7.89 17.58 -5.77
CA LYS A 566 8.49 18.80 -5.20
C LYS A 566 7.88 19.21 -3.87
N ILE A 567 6.68 18.72 -3.56
CA ILE A 567 6.04 18.90 -2.24
C ILE A 567 6.34 17.69 -1.36
N THR A 568 6.17 16.49 -1.90
CA THR A 568 6.36 15.20 -1.23
C THR A 568 5.55 15.11 0.08
N ARG A 569 5.90 14.16 0.94
CA ARG A 569 5.37 14.02 2.31
C ARG A 569 5.92 15.07 3.28
N GLY A 570 6.69 16.06 2.82
CA GLY A 570 7.19 17.12 3.69
C GLY A 570 6.07 17.99 4.27
N LEU A 571 5.09 18.32 3.42
CA LEU A 571 3.94 19.13 3.81
C LEU A 571 2.83 18.27 4.45
N SER A 572 2.39 17.22 3.74
CA SER A 572 1.46 16.21 4.23
C SER A 572 1.48 15.00 3.29
N ASP A 573 1.28 13.80 3.84
CA ASP A 573 1.06 12.56 3.11
C ASP A 573 -0.42 12.32 2.77
N HIS A 574 -1.29 13.27 3.13
CA HIS A 574 -2.70 13.34 2.75
C HIS A 574 -2.98 14.51 1.80
N GLY A 575 -4.00 14.33 0.97
CA GLY A 575 -4.51 15.35 0.08
C GLY A 575 -5.42 16.31 0.83
N LEU A 576 -5.46 17.56 0.39
CA LEU A 576 -6.47 18.51 0.84
C LEU A 576 -7.79 18.21 0.14
N LEU A 577 -8.85 17.97 0.91
CA LEU A 577 -10.20 17.80 0.40
C LEU A 577 -10.96 19.12 0.53
N THR A 578 -11.66 19.53 -0.54
CA THR A 578 -12.50 20.74 -0.52
C THR A 578 -13.92 20.43 -0.99
N THR A 579 -14.92 20.81 -0.20
CA THR A 579 -16.35 20.70 -0.58
C THR A 579 -17.06 22.03 -0.35
N THR A 580 -18.16 22.25 -1.06
CA THR A 580 -19.00 23.44 -0.99
C THR A 580 -20.33 23.09 -0.34
N LEU A 581 -20.71 23.87 0.67
CA LEU A 581 -21.99 23.80 1.34
C LEU A 581 -22.91 24.89 0.78
N THR A 582 -23.96 24.48 0.08
CA THR A 582 -24.93 25.35 -0.60
C THR A 582 -26.29 25.22 0.05
N LYS A 583 -26.97 26.35 0.27
CA LYS A 583 -28.34 26.34 0.81
C LYS A 583 -29.29 25.61 -0.13
N SER A 584 -30.06 24.66 0.41
CA SER A 584 -31.10 23.98 -0.35
C SER A 584 -32.17 24.99 -0.75
N PRO A 585 -32.47 25.18 -2.05
CA PRO A 585 -33.46 26.16 -2.51
C PRO A 585 -34.87 25.93 -1.96
N ASN A 586 -35.20 24.70 -1.51
CA ASN A 586 -36.57 24.29 -1.22
C ASN A 586 -36.80 23.64 0.16
N GLY A 587 -35.84 23.70 1.10
CA GLY A 587 -36.01 23.12 2.46
C GLY A 587 -36.28 21.60 2.51
N GLY A 588 -36.35 20.92 1.37
CA GLY A 588 -36.46 19.48 1.26
C GLY A 588 -35.09 18.80 1.38
N VAL A 589 -35.08 17.64 2.02
CA VAL A 589 -33.91 16.76 2.13
C VAL A 589 -33.61 16.18 0.74
N TYR A 590 -32.72 16.82 -0.04
CA TYR A 590 -32.28 16.32 -1.33
C TYR A 590 -30.75 16.30 -1.48
N SER A 591 -30.34 15.30 -2.26
CA SER A 591 -29.00 14.77 -2.48
C SER A 591 -28.29 15.39 -3.69
N PHE A 592 -26.98 15.56 -3.54
CA PHE A 592 -25.95 15.51 -4.58
C PHE A 592 -26.05 16.54 -5.72
N VAL A 593 -25.07 17.46 -5.76
CA VAL A 593 -24.80 18.31 -6.93
C VAL A 593 -23.47 17.84 -7.53
N PRO A 594 -23.45 17.32 -8.78
CA PRO A 594 -22.20 17.07 -9.48
C PRO A 594 -21.47 18.40 -9.69
N ASN A 595 -20.19 18.48 -9.33
CA ASN A 595 -19.36 19.64 -9.67
C ASN A 595 -19.15 19.67 -11.19
N PHE A 596 -19.69 20.69 -11.86
CA PHE A 596 -19.21 21.13 -13.16
C PHE A 596 -17.98 22.02 -12.93
N VAL A 597 -16.83 21.40 -12.65
CA VAL A 597 -15.53 22.06 -12.84
C VAL A 597 -14.81 21.24 -13.90
N ALA A 598 -14.46 21.90 -15.00
CA ALA A 598 -13.87 21.31 -16.19
C ALA A 598 -12.68 20.42 -15.82
N GLN A 599 -12.59 19.26 -16.48
CA GLN A 599 -11.38 18.42 -16.47
C GLN A 599 -10.18 19.28 -16.85
N ASP A 600 -9.34 19.58 -15.87
CA ASP A 600 -8.01 20.14 -16.10
C ASP A 600 -7.11 19.03 -16.67
N ALA A 601 -6.67 19.22 -17.92
CA ALA A 601 -5.83 18.28 -18.64
C ALA A 601 -4.39 18.20 -18.10
N SER A 602 -4.02 19.02 -17.11
CA SER A 602 -2.73 18.92 -16.40
C SER A 602 -2.65 17.79 -15.36
N ARG A 603 -3.71 16.98 -15.22
CA ARG A 603 -3.82 15.89 -14.24
C ARG A 603 -3.26 14.52 -14.68
N ASN A 604 -2.31 14.47 -15.61
CA ASN A 604 -1.56 13.25 -15.96
C ASN A 604 -0.06 13.44 -15.77
#